data_AF-A0A939XPT6-F1
#
_entry.id   AF-A0A939XPT6-F1
#
_cell.length_a   1.000
_cell.length_b   1.000
_cell.length_c   1.000
_cell.angle_alpha   90.00
_cell.angle_beta   90.00
_cell.angle_gamma   90.00
#
_symmetry.space_group_name_H-M   'P 1'
#
loop_
_entity.id
_entity.type
_entity.pdbx_description
1 polymer ?
#
loop_
_entity_poly.entity_id
_entity_poly.type
_entity_poly.pdbx_seq_one_letter_code
_entity_poly.pdbx_strand_id
1 'polypeptide(L)'
;LEEGQRARIAQVYNNDGPGFNDSAFARDIYGKIQGQLLSFVPQSSVIGMLLNHPEDYEVVASDSIGIWQHDPYSWQVEGPRFVRRPALAGDSLYVQNVVRRWLSEVEEEERCLFIETLFQVLKSTDARSFGKEFWLGLFTHPGAVLASIKDIDPESRRRINRVWAELAKAAVRREGKEEKPLSA
;
A
#
# COMPACT_ATOMS: atom_id res chain seq x y z
N LEU A 1 -2.43 14.66 22.74
CA LEU A 1 -3.73 15.27 23.10
C LEU A 1 -3.86 15.24 24.61
N GLU A 2 -4.08 16.39 25.22
CA GLU A 2 -4.51 16.46 26.62
C GLU A 2 -5.83 15.69 26.79
N GLU A 3 -6.08 15.17 28.00
CA GLU A 3 -7.23 14.28 28.25
C GLU A 3 -8.57 14.95 27.90
N GLY A 4 -8.75 16.22 28.25
CA GLY A 4 -9.93 17.00 27.91
C GLY A 4 -10.13 17.26 26.40
N GLN A 5 -9.06 17.21 25.60
CA GLN A 5 -9.17 17.34 24.14
C GLN A 5 -9.60 16.02 23.50
N ARG A 6 -9.06 14.89 23.99
CA ARG A 6 -9.37 13.55 23.49
C ARG A 6 -10.83 13.15 23.75
N ALA A 7 -11.37 13.52 24.91
CA ALA A 7 -12.77 13.25 25.26
C ALA A 7 -13.80 13.88 24.29
N ARG A 8 -13.38 14.86 23.47
CA ARG A 8 -14.24 15.51 22.47
C ARG A 8 -14.19 14.84 21.09
N ILE A 9 -13.32 13.86 20.89
CA ILE A 9 -13.24 13.11 19.64
C ILE A 9 -14.34 12.04 19.68
N ALA A 10 -15.30 12.15 18.76
CA ALA A 10 -16.36 11.17 18.62
C ALA A 10 -15.88 9.92 17.88
N GLN A 11 -15.12 10.12 16.80
CA GLN A 11 -14.71 9.05 15.90
C GLN A 11 -13.46 9.45 15.11
N VAL A 12 -12.63 8.47 14.78
CA VAL A 12 -11.44 8.61 13.94
C VAL A 12 -11.65 7.74 12.72
N TYR A 13 -11.54 8.33 11.53
CA TYR A 13 -11.69 7.62 10.26
C TYR A 13 -10.32 7.33 9.68
N ASN A 14 -10.04 6.06 9.40
CA ASN A 14 -8.88 5.62 8.65
C ASN A 14 -9.35 5.13 7.27
N ASN A 15 -9.19 5.98 6.26
CA ASN A 15 -9.63 5.68 4.90
C ASN A 15 -8.42 5.23 4.08
N ASP A 16 -8.21 3.92 4.03
CA ASP A 16 -7.13 3.25 3.29
C ASP A 16 -5.71 3.69 3.72
N GLY A 17 -5.56 4.08 4.99
CA GLY A 17 -4.27 4.42 5.59
C GLY A 17 -3.47 3.17 5.96
N PRO A 18 -2.13 3.22 5.89
CA PRO A 18 -1.27 2.05 5.76
C PRO A 18 -1.15 1.12 6.97
N GLY A 19 -1.79 1.45 8.08
CA GLY A 19 -1.64 0.75 9.35
C GLY A 19 -0.36 1.13 10.09
N PHE A 20 0.03 0.31 11.06
CA PHE A 20 1.25 0.51 11.84
C PHE A 20 2.01 -0.79 12.07
N ASN A 21 3.24 -0.68 12.57
CA ASN A 21 3.99 -1.83 13.08
C ASN A 21 3.51 -2.24 14.49
N ASP A 22 3.89 -3.44 14.93
CA ASP A 22 3.41 -3.99 16.21
C ASP A 22 3.78 -3.13 17.43
N SER A 23 4.94 -2.47 17.38
CA SER A 23 5.39 -1.59 18.45
C SER A 23 4.55 -0.32 18.60
N ALA A 24 3.84 0.10 17.55
CA ALA A 24 2.88 1.21 17.64
C ALA A 24 1.61 0.81 18.40
N PHE A 25 1.14 -0.44 18.24
CA PHE A 25 -0.05 -0.94 18.93
C PHE A 25 0.19 -1.24 20.41
N ALA A 26 1.43 -1.58 20.77
CA ALA A 26 1.85 -1.76 22.17
C ALA A 26 1.78 -0.46 23.01
N ARG A 27 1.55 0.70 22.38
CA ARG A 27 1.44 1.98 23.07
C ARG A 27 0.06 2.13 23.69
N ASP A 28 0.02 2.56 24.94
CA ASP A 28 -1.20 2.87 25.71
C ASP A 28 -2.18 3.82 24.96
N ILE A 29 -1.65 4.66 24.08
CA ILE A 29 -2.46 5.59 23.27
C ILE A 29 -3.36 4.86 22.27
N TYR A 30 -2.94 3.73 21.68
CA TYR A 30 -3.72 3.03 20.66
C TYR A 30 -4.96 2.37 21.26
N GLY A 31 -4.79 1.65 22.37
CA GLY A 31 -5.92 1.05 23.11
C GLY A 31 -6.96 2.09 23.55
N LYS A 32 -6.52 3.32 23.85
CA LYS A 32 -7.41 4.43 24.21
C LYS A 32 -8.26 4.98 23.05
N ILE A 33 -7.91 4.72 21.79
CA ILE A 33 -8.65 5.22 20.61
C ILE A 33 -9.27 4.10 19.77
N GLN A 34 -8.89 2.84 19.98
CA GLN A 34 -9.35 1.71 19.17
C GLN A 34 -10.88 1.61 19.07
N GLY A 35 -11.61 1.85 20.15
CA GLY A 35 -13.08 1.85 20.15
C GLY A 35 -13.73 3.02 19.39
N GLN A 36 -12.95 4.04 18.99
CA GLN A 36 -13.39 5.17 18.19
C GLN A 36 -12.88 5.08 16.75
N LEU A 37 -12.07 4.08 16.40
CA LEU A 37 -11.46 3.94 15.09
C LEU A 37 -12.43 3.23 14.15
N LEU A 38 -12.71 3.84 13.00
CA LEU A 38 -13.36 3.20 11.86
C LEU A 38 -12.37 3.12 10.71
N SER A 39 -12.02 1.91 10.30
CA SER A 39 -11.11 1.67 9.18
C SER A 39 -11.90 1.21 7.96
N PHE A 40 -11.67 1.86 6.83
CA PHE A 40 -12.27 1.54 5.52
C PHE A 40 -11.16 1.30 4.51
N VAL A 41 -11.33 0.29 3.68
CA VAL A 41 -10.39 -0.03 2.60
C VAL A 41 -11.16 -0.38 1.33
N PRO A 42 -10.67 0.01 0.14
CA PRO A 42 -11.28 -0.40 -1.11
C PRO A 42 -11.06 -1.90 -1.37
N GLN A 43 -11.87 -2.50 -2.25
CA GLN A 43 -11.78 -3.92 -2.61
C GLN A 43 -10.36 -4.33 -3.05
N SER A 44 -9.65 -3.47 -3.77
CA SER A 44 -8.27 -3.69 -4.21
C SER A 44 -7.29 -2.78 -3.45
N SER A 45 -7.41 -2.70 -2.13
CA SER A 45 -6.49 -1.97 -1.25
C SER A 45 -5.08 -2.57 -1.26
N VAL A 46 -4.11 -1.72 -1.62
CA VAL A 46 -2.69 -1.99 -1.41
C VAL A 46 -2.17 -1.16 -0.26
N ILE A 47 -2.49 0.15 -0.22
CA ILE A 47 -1.96 1.08 0.78
C ILE A 47 -2.46 0.70 2.17
N GLY A 48 -3.78 0.63 2.38
CA GLY A 48 -4.38 0.26 3.66
C GLY A 48 -4.11 -1.17 4.11
N MET A 49 -3.35 -1.95 3.35
CA MET A 49 -2.97 -3.33 3.70
C MET A 49 -1.46 -3.51 3.86
N LEU A 50 -0.69 -2.41 3.75
CA LEU A 50 0.77 -2.42 3.83
C LEU A 50 1.28 -2.93 5.18
N LEU A 51 0.75 -2.38 6.27
CA LEU A 51 1.15 -2.72 7.63
C LEU A 51 0.01 -3.44 8.37
N ASN A 52 0.18 -3.62 9.68
CA ASN A 52 -0.77 -4.35 10.48
C ASN A 52 -1.97 -3.46 10.84
N HIS A 53 -3.13 -4.10 10.96
CA HIS A 53 -4.42 -3.54 11.35
C HIS A 53 -5.03 -4.49 12.38
N PRO A 54 -4.81 -4.27 13.68
CA PRO A 54 -5.43 -5.07 14.74
C PRO A 54 -6.92 -4.75 14.92
N GLU A 55 -7.41 -3.66 14.35
CA GLU A 55 -8.83 -3.33 14.27
C GLU A 55 -9.52 -4.04 13.10
N ASP A 56 -10.82 -4.26 13.24
CA ASP A 56 -11.66 -4.64 12.12
C ASP A 56 -11.74 -3.47 11.12
N TYR A 57 -11.62 -3.79 9.84
CA TYR A 57 -11.83 -2.85 8.75
C TYR A 57 -13.02 -3.28 7.90
N GLU A 58 -13.64 -2.30 7.24
CA GLU A 58 -14.73 -2.53 6.31
C GLU A 58 -14.26 -2.37 4.87
N VAL A 59 -14.61 -3.34 4.01
CA VAL A 59 -14.30 -3.25 2.59
C VAL A 59 -15.39 -2.47 1.86
N VAL A 60 -14.99 -1.45 1.10
CA VAL A 60 -15.90 -0.58 0.33
C VAL A 60 -15.71 -0.78 -1.17
N ALA A 61 -16.79 -0.64 -1.92
CA ALA A 61 -16.77 -0.71 -3.38
C ALA A 61 -16.16 0.55 -4.00
N SER A 62 -15.48 0.40 -5.14
CA SER A 62 -14.89 1.50 -5.88
C SER A 62 -15.10 1.32 -7.39
N ASP A 63 -15.30 2.43 -8.10
CA ASP A 63 -15.38 2.47 -9.57
C ASP A 63 -13.98 2.45 -10.23
N SER A 64 -12.93 2.68 -9.45
CA SER A 64 -11.54 2.58 -9.90
C SER A 64 -11.02 1.14 -9.82
N ILE A 65 -9.82 0.89 -10.36
CA ILE A 65 -9.26 -0.46 -10.44
C ILE A 65 -7.83 -0.53 -9.88
N GLY A 66 -7.55 -1.52 -9.03
CA GLY A 66 -6.23 -1.74 -8.43
C GLY A 66 -5.81 -0.58 -7.52
N ILE A 67 -4.55 -0.17 -7.58
CA ILE A 67 -4.00 0.91 -6.73
C ILE A 67 -4.76 2.24 -6.86
N TRP A 68 -5.42 2.49 -7.99
CA TRP A 68 -6.22 3.71 -8.20
C TRP A 68 -7.46 3.78 -7.32
N GLN A 69 -7.87 2.67 -6.70
CA GLN A 69 -8.93 2.67 -5.69
C GLN A 69 -8.51 3.36 -4.39
N HIS A 70 -7.21 3.68 -4.20
CA HIS A 70 -6.76 4.51 -3.08
C HIS A 70 -7.34 5.93 -3.12
N ASP A 71 -7.81 6.40 -4.28
CA ASP A 71 -8.55 7.64 -4.39
C ASP A 71 -9.97 7.47 -3.78
N PRO A 72 -10.27 8.08 -2.62
CA PRO A 72 -11.57 7.91 -1.96
C PRO A 72 -12.73 8.50 -2.76
N TYR A 73 -12.49 9.38 -3.73
CA TYR A 73 -13.54 9.90 -4.61
C TYR A 73 -14.08 8.84 -5.58
N SER A 74 -13.35 7.74 -5.75
CA SER A 74 -13.83 6.59 -6.53
C SER A 74 -14.74 5.65 -5.73
N TRP A 75 -14.92 5.88 -4.42
CA TRP A 75 -15.65 4.96 -3.55
C TRP A 75 -17.15 5.17 -3.69
N GLN A 76 -17.87 4.07 -3.88
CA GLN A 76 -19.31 4.10 -4.07
C GLN A 76 -20.01 4.39 -2.76
N VAL A 77 -21.01 5.29 -2.82
CA VAL A 77 -21.86 5.65 -1.68
C VAL A 77 -23.33 5.50 -2.04
N GLU A 78 -24.14 5.09 -1.06
CA GLU A 78 -25.60 5.12 -1.11
C GLU A 78 -26.10 6.04 0.00
N GLY A 79 -26.54 7.24 -0.38
CA GLY A 79 -26.85 8.31 0.57
C GLY A 79 -25.63 8.65 1.44
N PRO A 80 -25.72 8.60 2.78
CA PRO A 80 -24.61 8.92 3.67
C PRO A 80 -23.68 7.74 3.99
N ARG A 81 -23.79 6.59 3.29
CA ARG A 81 -23.05 5.36 3.63
C ARG A 81 -22.24 4.84 2.46
N PHE A 82 -21.10 4.21 2.74
CA PHE A 82 -20.35 3.46 1.72
C PHE A 82 -21.10 2.20 1.30
N VAL A 83 -21.02 1.87 0.02
CA VAL A 83 -21.44 0.57 -0.50
C VAL A 83 -20.39 -0.46 -0.07
N ARG A 84 -20.79 -1.40 0.79
CA ARG A 84 -19.87 -2.40 1.36
C ARG A 84 -19.73 -3.65 0.50
N ARG A 85 -18.61 -4.34 0.72
CA ARG A 85 -18.26 -5.61 0.08
C ARG A 85 -17.85 -6.61 1.17
N PRO A 86 -18.09 -7.91 0.96
CA PRO A 86 -17.85 -8.92 1.99
C PRO A 86 -16.37 -9.20 2.24
N ALA A 87 -15.50 -8.94 1.25
CA ALA A 87 -14.08 -9.22 1.33
C ALA A 87 -13.27 -8.39 0.32
N LEU A 88 -11.96 -8.33 0.53
CA LEU A 88 -10.98 -7.84 -0.43
C LEU A 88 -10.99 -8.71 -1.70
N ALA A 89 -10.61 -8.12 -2.82
CA ALA A 89 -10.37 -8.84 -4.06
C ALA A 89 -9.10 -9.72 -3.93
N GLY A 90 -9.10 -10.87 -4.62
CA GLY A 90 -8.02 -11.85 -4.51
C GLY A 90 -6.64 -11.34 -4.97
N ASP A 91 -6.61 -10.40 -5.91
CA ASP A 91 -5.40 -9.72 -6.37
C ASP A 91 -4.82 -8.78 -5.29
N SER A 92 -5.69 -8.10 -4.55
CA SER A 92 -5.34 -7.31 -3.36
C SER A 92 -4.61 -8.15 -2.32
N LEU A 93 -5.16 -9.33 -2.01
CA LEU A 93 -4.58 -10.26 -1.04
C LEU A 93 -3.20 -10.76 -1.49
N TYR A 94 -2.99 -10.95 -2.79
CA TYR A 94 -1.68 -11.34 -3.32
C TYR A 94 -0.65 -10.22 -3.18
N VAL A 95 -0.97 -9.00 -3.63
CA VAL A 95 -0.05 -7.85 -3.51
C VAL A 95 0.26 -7.57 -2.04
N GLN A 96 -0.75 -7.63 -1.17
CA GLN A 96 -0.59 -7.55 0.28
C GLN A 96 0.41 -8.59 0.79
N ASN A 97 0.26 -9.86 0.44
CA ASN A 97 1.16 -10.92 0.89
C ASN A 97 2.60 -10.69 0.44
N VAL A 98 2.81 -10.20 -0.79
CA VAL A 98 4.14 -9.86 -1.30
C VAL A 98 4.76 -8.72 -0.49
N VAL A 99 4.02 -7.64 -0.25
CA VAL A 99 4.54 -6.48 0.48
C VAL A 99 4.76 -6.80 1.96
N ARG A 100 3.85 -7.53 2.60
CA ARG A 100 4.02 -7.98 4.00
C ARG A 100 5.22 -8.89 4.16
N ARG A 101 5.38 -9.86 3.24
CA ARG A 101 6.54 -10.75 3.24
C ARG A 101 7.83 -9.95 3.10
N TRP A 102 7.87 -8.99 2.17
CA TRP A 102 9.00 -8.08 2.00
C TRP A 102 9.31 -7.31 3.29
N LEU A 103 8.29 -6.70 3.91
CA LEU A 103 8.38 -6.00 5.19
C LEU A 103 8.71 -6.90 6.38
N SER A 104 8.69 -8.23 6.23
CA SER A 104 9.12 -9.16 7.29
C SER A 104 10.52 -9.75 7.06
N GLU A 105 10.93 -9.92 5.79
CA GLU A 105 12.15 -10.63 5.42
C GLU A 105 13.35 -9.70 5.15
N VAL A 106 13.11 -8.41 4.97
CA VAL A 106 14.16 -7.41 4.66
C VAL A 106 14.50 -6.62 5.91
N GLU A 107 15.79 -6.43 6.22
CA GLU A 107 16.23 -5.67 7.40
C GLU A 107 15.88 -4.18 7.28
N GLU A 108 15.79 -3.46 8.40
CA GLU A 108 15.37 -2.05 8.41
C GLU A 108 16.31 -1.18 7.56
N GLU A 109 17.62 -1.39 7.65
CA GLU A 109 18.63 -0.67 6.86
C GLU A 109 18.42 -0.88 5.36
N GLU A 110 18.08 -2.11 4.96
CA GLU A 110 17.83 -2.47 3.57
C GLU A 110 16.52 -1.88 3.04
N ARG A 111 15.49 -1.78 3.91
CA ARG A 111 14.24 -1.06 3.57
C ARG A 111 14.50 0.42 3.37
N CYS A 112 15.26 1.05 4.28
CA CYS A 112 15.65 2.46 4.15
C CYS A 112 16.39 2.70 2.83
N LEU A 113 17.40 1.88 2.55
CA LEU A 113 18.18 2.00 1.32
C LEU A 113 17.33 1.75 0.06
N PHE A 114 16.40 0.80 0.09
CA PHE A 114 15.44 0.57 -0.99
C PHE A 114 14.53 1.80 -1.21
N ILE A 115 13.94 2.35 -0.15
CA ILE A 115 13.05 3.51 -0.23
C ILE A 115 13.80 4.75 -0.71
N GLU A 116 15.01 5.00 -0.22
CA GLU A 116 15.87 6.10 -0.69
C GLU A 116 16.18 5.97 -2.18
N THR A 117 16.58 4.76 -2.61
CA THR A 117 16.85 4.46 -4.02
C THR A 117 15.59 4.66 -4.88
N LEU A 118 14.44 4.16 -4.42
CA LEU A 118 13.13 4.33 -5.05
C LEU A 118 12.81 5.81 -5.28
N PHE A 119 12.96 6.65 -4.26
CA PHE A 119 12.70 8.09 -4.35
C PHE A 119 13.74 8.83 -5.21
N GLN A 120 15.00 8.38 -5.26
CA GLN A 120 16.00 8.93 -6.18
C GLN A 120 15.67 8.61 -7.63
N VAL A 121 15.21 7.38 -7.92
CA VAL A 121 14.73 7.00 -9.24
C VAL A 121 13.52 7.86 -9.61
N LEU A 122 12.53 7.99 -8.72
CA LEU A 122 11.38 8.87 -8.92
C LEU A 122 11.80 10.30 -9.29
N LYS A 123 12.72 10.90 -8.53
CA LYS A 123 13.23 12.26 -8.78
C LYS A 123 14.01 12.40 -10.09
N SER A 124 14.61 11.31 -10.59
CA SER A 124 15.35 11.31 -11.86
C SER A 124 14.48 10.93 -13.07
N THR A 125 13.25 10.47 -12.83
CA THR A 125 12.22 10.26 -13.85
C THR A 125 11.26 11.45 -13.90
N ASP A 126 10.65 11.72 -15.05
CA ASP A 126 9.55 12.71 -15.17
C ASP A 126 8.20 12.20 -14.60
N ALA A 127 8.21 11.12 -13.82
CA ALA A 127 7.00 10.51 -13.26
C ALA A 127 6.33 11.48 -12.28
N ARG A 128 5.08 11.85 -12.56
CA ARG A 128 4.29 12.79 -11.74
C ARG A 128 3.39 12.10 -10.72
N SER A 129 3.23 10.78 -10.82
CA SER A 129 2.32 9.99 -9.98
C SER A 129 2.89 8.62 -9.63
N PHE A 130 2.52 8.10 -8.45
CA PHE A 130 2.81 6.73 -8.03
C PHE A 130 1.74 5.81 -8.65
N GLY A 131 2.09 5.03 -9.67
CA GLY A 131 1.11 4.25 -10.45
C GLY A 131 1.68 3.70 -11.75
N LYS A 132 0.85 3.63 -12.80
CA LYS A 132 1.24 3.10 -14.12
C LYS A 132 2.47 3.81 -14.69
N GLU A 133 2.52 5.13 -14.62
CA GLU A 133 3.62 5.96 -15.14
C GLU A 133 4.94 5.65 -14.43
N PHE A 134 4.87 5.47 -13.11
CA PHE A 134 6.03 5.11 -12.31
C PHE A 134 6.54 3.69 -12.62
N TRP A 135 5.66 2.69 -12.63
CA TRP A 135 6.06 1.30 -12.91
C TRP A 135 6.55 1.13 -14.35
N LEU A 136 5.88 1.72 -15.35
CA LEU A 136 6.41 1.76 -16.73
C LEU A 136 7.74 2.49 -16.77
N GLY A 137 7.85 3.65 -16.12
CA GLY A 137 9.07 4.45 -16.02
C GLY A 137 10.26 3.66 -15.51
N LEU A 138 10.04 2.77 -14.55
CA LEU A 138 11.07 1.88 -14.02
C LEU A 138 11.57 0.87 -15.05
N PHE A 139 10.66 0.31 -15.86
CA PHE A 139 11.01 -0.59 -16.96
C PHE A 139 11.63 0.14 -18.16
N THR A 140 11.27 1.41 -18.39
CA THR A 140 11.78 2.21 -19.51
C THR A 140 13.06 2.99 -19.20
N HIS A 141 13.44 3.14 -17.93
CA HIS A 141 14.65 3.86 -17.49
C HIS A 141 15.64 2.98 -16.68
N PRO A 142 16.11 1.83 -17.23
CA PRO A 142 17.03 0.94 -16.52
C PRO A 142 18.36 1.63 -16.13
N GLY A 143 18.80 2.63 -16.90
CA GLY A 143 20.00 3.42 -16.59
C GLY A 143 19.88 4.30 -15.34
N ALA A 144 18.69 4.83 -15.05
CA ALA A 144 18.45 5.66 -13.86
C ALA A 144 18.46 4.79 -12.59
N VAL A 145 17.86 3.60 -12.65
CA VAL A 145 17.89 2.59 -11.58
C VAL A 145 19.32 2.10 -11.33
N LEU A 146 20.10 1.83 -12.38
CA LEU A 146 21.50 1.44 -12.27
C LEU A 146 22.39 2.55 -11.70
N ALA A 147 22.13 3.81 -12.04
CA ALA A 147 22.90 4.95 -11.56
C ALA A 147 22.64 5.24 -10.07
N SER A 148 21.39 5.12 -9.60
CA SER A 148 21.05 5.35 -8.17
C SER A 148 21.63 4.27 -7.24
N ILE A 149 21.91 3.07 -7.77
CA ILE A 149 22.52 1.98 -7.00
C ILE A 149 24.02 1.80 -7.25
N LYS A 150 24.68 2.69 -8.00
CA LYS A 150 26.09 2.50 -8.42
C LYS A 150 27.08 2.53 -7.23
N ASP A 151 26.76 3.29 -6.20
CA ASP A 151 27.61 3.50 -5.02
C ASP A 151 27.22 2.58 -3.84
N ILE A 152 26.20 1.74 -4.04
CA ILE A 152 25.78 0.71 -3.09
C ILE A 152 26.75 -0.48 -3.17
N ASP A 153 27.11 -1.07 -2.03
CA ASP A 153 27.98 -2.25 -1.99
C ASP A 153 27.35 -3.46 -2.73
N PRO A 154 28.17 -4.43 -3.20
CA PRO A 154 27.68 -5.54 -4.01
C PRO A 154 26.70 -6.49 -3.31
N GLU A 155 26.67 -6.52 -1.97
CA GLU A 155 25.74 -7.35 -1.21
C GLU A 155 24.38 -6.66 -1.11
N SER A 156 24.35 -5.41 -0.66
CA SER A 156 23.13 -4.59 -0.57
C SER A 156 22.47 -4.44 -1.95
N ARG A 157 23.25 -4.25 -3.02
CA ARG A 157 22.73 -4.19 -4.39
C ARG A 157 22.01 -5.48 -4.80
N ARG A 158 22.54 -6.65 -4.43
CA ARG A 158 21.89 -7.94 -4.74
C ARG A 158 20.57 -8.09 -4.00
N ARG A 159 20.51 -7.68 -2.74
CA ARG A 159 19.29 -7.73 -1.93
C ARG A 159 18.23 -6.78 -2.48
N ILE A 160 18.59 -5.54 -2.79
CA ILE A 160 17.71 -4.53 -3.41
C ILE A 160 17.17 -5.00 -4.77
N ASN A 161 18.02 -5.56 -5.63
CA ASN A 161 17.58 -6.06 -6.94
C ASN A 161 16.57 -7.21 -6.82
N ARG A 162 16.72 -8.09 -5.82
CA ARG A 162 15.75 -9.15 -5.54
C ARG A 162 14.40 -8.56 -5.14
N VAL A 163 14.39 -7.52 -4.30
CA VAL A 163 13.17 -6.80 -3.89
C VAL A 163 12.46 -6.20 -5.10
N TRP A 164 13.18 -5.46 -5.93
CA TRP A 164 12.64 -4.88 -7.16
C TRP A 164 12.00 -5.94 -8.06
N ALA A 165 12.66 -7.10 -8.23
CA ALA A 165 12.14 -8.18 -9.06
C ALA A 165 10.85 -8.81 -8.51
N GLU A 166 10.75 -9.02 -7.19
CA GLU A 166 9.54 -9.59 -6.59
C GLU A 166 8.35 -8.61 -6.67
N LEU A 167 8.57 -7.32 -6.44
CA LEU A 167 7.53 -6.29 -6.61
C LEU A 167 7.11 -6.14 -8.08
N ALA A 168 8.06 -6.16 -9.02
CA ALA A 168 7.79 -6.11 -10.45
C ALA A 168 6.96 -7.31 -10.95
N LYS A 169 7.30 -8.53 -10.51
CA LYS A 169 6.51 -9.74 -10.85
C LYS A 169 5.07 -9.63 -10.32
N ALA A 170 4.89 -9.06 -9.13
CA ALA A 170 3.56 -8.85 -8.57
C ALA A 170 2.72 -7.85 -9.39
N ALA A 171 3.36 -6.84 -9.98
CA ALA A 171 2.71 -5.87 -10.85
C ALA A 171 2.36 -6.43 -12.25
N VAL A 172 3.24 -7.26 -12.85
CA VAL A 172 3.12 -7.72 -14.26
C VAL A 172 2.18 -8.91 -14.47
N ARG A 173 1.95 -9.75 -13.46
CA ARG A 173 1.08 -10.96 -13.58
C ARG A 173 -0.39 -10.65 -13.91
N ARG A 174 -0.75 -9.37 -14.00
CA ARG A 174 -2.09 -8.85 -14.28
C ARG A 174 -2.45 -8.81 -15.77
N GLU A 175 -1.51 -8.87 -16.71
CA GLU A 175 -1.86 -8.79 -18.15
C GLU A 175 -2.26 -10.13 -18.78
N GLY A 176 -2.07 -11.27 -18.09
CA GLY A 176 -2.29 -12.61 -18.65
C GLY A 176 -3.67 -13.25 -18.42
N LYS A 177 -4.58 -12.61 -17.68
CA LYS A 177 -5.93 -13.14 -17.42
C LYS A 177 -6.97 -12.02 -17.43
N GLU A 178 -7.39 -11.63 -18.63
CA GLU A 178 -8.75 -11.14 -18.83
C GLU A 178 -9.72 -12.31 -18.57
N GLU A 179 -10.32 -12.39 -17.39
CA GLU A 179 -11.55 -13.17 -17.24
C GLU A 179 -12.70 -12.31 -17.75
N LYS A 180 -13.28 -12.73 -18.88
CA LYS A 180 -14.52 -12.19 -19.44
C LYS A 180 -15.56 -12.06 -18.32
N PRO A 181 -16.35 -10.98 -18.28
CA PRO A 181 -17.48 -10.89 -17.38
C PRO A 181 -18.42 -12.06 -17.69
N LEU A 182 -18.80 -12.82 -16.66
CA LEU A 182 -19.90 -13.79 -16.75
C LEU A 182 -21.15 -13.00 -17.17
N SER A 183 -21.59 -13.26 -18.40
CA SER A 183 -22.84 -12.77 -18.94
C SER A 183 -24.01 -13.55 -18.34
N ALA A 184 -25.02 -12.78 -17.91
CA ALA A 184 -26.39 -13.15 -17.53
C ALA A 184 -26.59 -13.90 -16.20
#